data_AF-A0A962B0H8-F1
#
_entry.id   AF-A0A962B0H8-F1
#
_cell.length_a   1.000
_cell.length_b   1.000
_cell.length_c   1.000
_cell.angle_alpha   90.00
_cell.angle_beta   90.00
_cell.angle_gamma   90.00
#
_symmetry.space_group_name_H-M   'P 1'
#
loop_
_entity.id
_entity.type
_entity.pdbx_description
1 polymer ?
#
loop_
_entity_poly.entity_id
_entity_poly.type
_entity_poly.pdbx_seq_one_letter_code
_entity_poly.pdbx_strand_id
1 'polypeptide(L)'
;LADRAALFSFLRHGVTNAAGVTVFADVREVEPGSVLEVPLDAPGAPRTRPHAQPTLTGPARKISAGEAADELRAILVRNVELHLRADVPCAAALSGGVDS
;
A
#
# COMPACT_ATOMS: atom_id res chain seq x y z
N LEU A 1 23.18 -2.85 12.16
CA LEU A 1 22.92 -4.23 12.69
C LEU A 1 21.45 -4.58 12.45
N ALA A 2 20.98 -5.84 12.57
CA ALA A 2 19.57 -6.16 12.34
C ALA A 2 18.67 -5.72 13.51
N ASP A 3 17.46 -5.23 13.22
CA ASP A 3 16.41 -5.10 14.22
C ASP A 3 15.85 -6.49 14.52
N ARG A 4 16.05 -6.97 15.75
CA ARG A 4 15.73 -8.34 16.14
C ARG A 4 14.22 -8.61 16.14
N ALA A 5 13.41 -7.62 16.49
CA ALA A 5 11.96 -7.77 16.56
C ALA A 5 11.37 -7.83 15.15
N ALA A 6 11.81 -6.93 14.26
CA ALA A 6 11.39 -6.96 12.86
C ALA A 6 11.84 -8.24 12.16
N LEU A 7 13.07 -8.70 12.41
CA LEU A 7 13.58 -9.95 11.85
C LEU A 7 12.76 -11.17 12.31
N PHE A 8 12.40 -11.23 13.59
CA PHE A 8 11.55 -12.30 14.11
C PHE A 8 10.17 -12.29 13.42
N SER A 9 9.53 -11.13 13.32
CA SER A 9 8.23 -10.98 12.66
C SER A 9 8.28 -11.39 11.18
N PHE A 10 9.34 -11.03 10.47
CA PHE A 10 9.55 -11.43 9.09
C PHE A 10 9.70 -12.96 8.96
N LEU A 11 10.62 -13.57 9.71
CA LEU A 11 10.88 -15.02 9.60
C LEU A 11 9.70 -15.87 10.06
N ARG A 12 8.98 -15.42 11.09
CA ARG A 12 7.89 -16.19 11.68
C ARG A 12 6.56 -16.00 10.96
N HIS A 13 6.28 -14.78 10.49
CA HIS A 13 4.96 -14.38 10.01
C HIS A 13 4.96 -13.80 8.59
N GLY A 14 6.13 -13.64 7.96
CA GLY A 14 6.24 -13.01 6.64
C GLY A 14 5.91 -11.52 6.65
N VAL A 15 5.96 -10.86 7.81
CA VAL A 15 5.64 -9.43 7.93
C VAL A 15 6.75 -8.61 7.27
N THR A 16 6.43 -7.93 6.18
CA THR A 16 7.36 -7.06 5.42
C THR A 16 7.07 -5.57 5.55
N ASN A 17 5.88 -5.20 6.04
CA ASN A 17 5.50 -3.82 6.37
C ASN A 17 5.22 -3.76 7.86
N ALA A 18 6.09 -3.06 8.60
CA ALA A 18 6.05 -2.99 10.06
C ALA A 18 6.06 -1.53 10.54
N ALA A 19 5.20 -0.70 9.95
CA ALA A 19 4.91 0.67 10.41
C ALA A 19 6.17 1.49 10.74
N GLY A 20 7.02 1.68 9.72
CA GLY A 20 8.21 2.53 9.83
C GLY A 20 9.50 1.80 10.25
N VAL A 21 9.42 0.51 10.60
CA VAL A 21 10.59 -0.32 10.99
C VAL A 21 10.90 -1.35 9.91
N THR A 22 12.19 -1.57 9.64
CA THR A 22 12.67 -2.63 8.74
C THR A 22 13.53 -3.63 9.49
N VAL A 23 13.89 -4.75 8.85
CA VAL A 23 14.84 -5.72 9.43
C VAL A 23 16.25 -5.15 9.63
N PHE A 24 16.59 -4.02 9.00
CA PHE A 24 17.85 -3.32 9.18
C PHE A 24 17.67 -2.18 10.17
N ALA A 25 18.44 -2.17 11.27
CA ALA A 25 18.25 -1.20 12.36
C ALA A 25 18.42 0.26 11.92
N ASP A 26 19.25 0.48 10.90
CA ASP A 26 19.61 1.81 10.41
C ASP A 26 18.76 2.24 9.21
N VAL A 27 17.78 1.43 8.79
CA VAL A 27 16.87 1.72 7.68
C VAL A 27 15.44 1.82 8.20
N ARG A 28 14.77 2.92 7.85
CA ARG A 28 13.38 3.21 8.21
C ARG A 28 12.52 3.21 6.96
N GLU A 29 11.30 2.70 7.11
CA GLU A 29 10.28 2.76 6.07
C GLU A 29 9.58 4.13 6.13
N VAL A 30 9.26 4.70 4.97
CA VAL A 30 8.43 5.92 4.91
C VAL A 30 6.98 5.54 5.16
N GLU A 31 6.33 6.22 6.10
CA GLU A 31 4.93 5.94 6.42
C GLU A 31 4.03 6.03 5.18
N PRO A 32 3.18 5.03 4.91
CA PRO A 32 2.25 5.06 3.79
C PRO A 32 1.35 6.29 3.82
N GLY A 33 1.05 6.84 2.64
CA GLY A 33 0.18 8.01 2.53
C GLY A 33 0.75 9.27 3.17
N SER A 34 2.07 9.38 3.32
CA SER A 34 2.76 10.55 3.84
C SER A 34 3.73 11.18 2.82
N VAL A 35 4.17 12.40 3.11
CA VAL A 35 5.29 13.07 2.44
C VAL A 35 6.45 13.14 3.42
N LEU A 36 7.62 12.68 2.98
CA LEU A 36 8.90 12.86 3.68
C LEU A 36 9.68 13.99 3.02
N GLU A 37 10.01 15.02 3.80
CA GLU A 37 10.83 16.15 3.39
C GLU A 37 12.20 16.04 4.06
N VAL A 38 13.28 15.99 3.26
CA VAL A 38 14.66 15.87 3.75
C VAL A 38 15.41 17.16 3.41
N PRO A 39 15.68 18.05 4.38
CA PRO A 39 16.44 19.26 4.14
C PRO A 39 17.88 18.93 3.72
N LEU A 40 18.39 19.54 2.66
CA LEU A 40 19.75 19.27 2.16
C LEU A 40 20.84 19.79 3.09
N ASP A 41 20.54 20.85 3.85
CA ASP A 41 21.39 21.44 4.88
C ASP A 41 21.34 20.68 6.21
N ALA A 42 20.31 19.85 6.42
CA ALA A 42 20.13 19.04 7.62
C ALA A 42 19.50 17.67 7.30
N PRO A 43 20.19 16.80 6.53
CA PRO A 43 19.60 15.54 6.06
C PRO A 43 19.25 14.54 7.16
N GLY A 44 19.84 14.70 8.36
CA GLY A 44 19.50 13.90 9.55
C GLY A 44 18.22 14.33 10.28
N ALA A 45 17.55 15.38 9.84
CA ALA A 45 16.33 15.91 10.46
C ALA A 45 15.16 15.94 9.47
N PRO A 46 14.72 14.78 8.94
CA PRO A 46 13.60 14.74 8.01
C PRO A 46 12.30 15.15 8.70
N ARG A 47 11.37 15.68 7.92
CA ARG A 47 10.02 16.06 8.36
C ARG A 47 9.00 15.20 7.65
N THR A 48 8.04 14.67 8.39
CA THR A 48 6.95 13.87 7.82
C THR A 48 5.63 14.61 8.00
N ARG A 49 4.80 14.62 6.95
CA ARG A 49 3.42 15.11 7.02
C ARG A 49 2.48 14.15 6.31
N PRO A 50 1.24 13.98 6.79
CA PRO A 50 0.25 13.16 6.09
C PRO A 50 -0.07 13.76 4.71
N HIS A 51 -0.28 12.90 3.73
CA HIS A 51 -0.74 13.28 2.38
C HIS A 51 -2.17 12.82 2.15
N ALA A 52 -2.45 11.54 2.39
CA ALA A 52 -3.76 10.94 2.15
C ALA A 52 -3.95 9.75 3.09
N GLN A 53 -5.12 9.67 3.72
CA GLN A 53 -5.55 8.50 4.46
C GLN A 53 -6.98 8.16 4.05
N PRO A 54 -7.29 6.89 3.77
CA PRO A 54 -8.66 6.48 3.48
C PRO A 54 -9.52 6.68 4.72
N THR A 55 -10.58 7.46 4.60
CA THR A 55 -11.58 7.61 5.67
C THR A 55 -12.49 6.38 5.66
N LEU A 56 -12.25 5.44 6.57
CA LEU A 56 -13.11 4.26 6.75
C LEU A 56 -14.23 4.49 7.78
N THR A 57 -14.29 5.68 8.35
CA THR A 57 -15.30 6.07 9.32
C THR A 57 -16.53 6.61 8.59
N GLY A 58 -17.59 5.81 8.54
CA GLY A 58 -18.89 6.21 8.00
C GLY A 58 -19.89 5.06 8.11
N PRO A 59 -21.20 5.35 8.07
CA PRO A 59 -22.19 4.28 7.99
C PRO A 59 -22.01 3.52 6.68
N ALA A 60 -22.26 2.21 6.70
CA ALA A 60 -22.32 1.43 5.47
C ALA A 60 -23.29 2.09 4.48
N ARG A 61 -22.87 2.21 3.23
CA ARG A 61 -23.73 2.73 2.17
C ARG A 61 -24.97 1.84 2.03
N LYS A 62 -26.15 2.44 1.98
CA LYS A 62 -27.40 1.74 1.68
C LYS A 62 -27.55 1.61 0.17
N ILE A 63 -27.05 0.51 -0.38
CA ILE A 63 -27.15 0.15 -1.80
C ILE A 63 -27.61 -1.31 -1.91
N SER A 64 -28.29 -1.66 -3.00
CA SER A 64 -28.64 -3.05 -3.28
C SER A 64 -27.39 -3.85 -3.69
N ALA A 65 -27.48 -5.18 -3.58
CA ALA A 65 -26.41 -6.07 -4.02
C ALA A 65 -26.11 -5.93 -5.52
N GLY A 66 -27.14 -5.70 -6.35
CA GLY A 66 -26.97 -5.50 -7.80
C GLY A 66 -26.20 -4.21 -8.10
N GLU A 67 -26.60 -3.10 -7.48
CA GLU A 67 -25.89 -1.82 -7.64
C GLU A 67 -24.44 -1.91 -7.14
N ALA A 68 -24.20 -2.60 -6.03
CA ALA A 68 -22.85 -2.82 -5.52
C ALA A 68 -21.99 -3.64 -6.49
N ALA A 69 -22.55 -4.67 -7.13
CA ALA A 69 -21.85 -5.48 -8.11
C ALA A 69 -21.49 -4.69 -9.37
N ASP A 70 -22.42 -3.87 -9.87
CA ASP A 70 -22.18 -3.01 -11.04
C ASP A 70 -21.12 -1.94 -10.74
N GLU A 71 -21.19 -1.30 -9.56
CA GLU A 71 -20.20 -0.31 -9.13
C GLU A 71 -18.81 -0.94 -8.95
N LEU A 72 -18.72 -2.11 -8.31
CA LEU A 72 -17.46 -2.84 -8.14
C LEU A 72 -16.85 -3.20 -9.51
N ARG A 73 -17.66 -3.69 -10.45
CA ARG A 73 -17.21 -4.01 -11.80
C ARG A 73 -16.66 -2.77 -12.50
N ALA A 74 -17.35 -1.63 -12.39
CA ALA A 74 -16.89 -0.38 -12.98
C ALA A 74 -15.56 0.08 -12.41
N ILE A 75 -15.39 0.03 -11.07
CA ILE A 75 -14.13 0.38 -10.39
C ILE A 75 -13.00 -0.55 -10.82
N LEU A 76 -13.25 -1.87 -10.86
CA LEU A 76 -12.26 -2.87 -11.23
C LEU A 76 -11.79 -2.67 -12.68
N VAL A 77 -12.71 -2.55 -13.63
CA VAL A 77 -12.36 -2.30 -15.04
C VAL A 77 -11.57 -1.01 -15.18
N ARG A 78 -12.02 0.06 -14.52
CA ARG A 78 -11.30 1.34 -14.55
C ARG A 78 -9.89 1.24 -13.96
N ASN A 79 -9.73 0.47 -12.88
CA ASN A 79 -8.43 0.23 -12.28
C ASN A 79 -7.49 -0.50 -13.25
N VAL A 80 -7.97 -1.53 -13.94
CA VAL A 80 -7.20 -2.26 -14.95
C VAL A 80 -6.80 -1.34 -16.11
N GLU A 81 -7.73 -0.54 -16.65
CA GLU A 81 -7.42 0.45 -17.70
C GLU A 81 -6.29 1.41 -17.30
N LEU A 82 -6.32 1.92 -16.06
CA LEU A 82 -5.30 2.83 -15.56
C LEU A 82 -3.91 2.18 -15.48
N HIS A 83 -3.86 0.89 -15.13
CA HIS A 83 -2.61 0.12 -15.09
C HIS A 83 -2.11 -0.30 -16.48
N LEU A 84 -3.01 -0.43 -17.46
CA LEU A 84 -2.68 -0.74 -18.86
C LEU A 84 -2.42 0.49 -19.73
N ARG A 85 -2.26 1.69 -19.15
CA ARG A 85 -2.01 2.94 -19.92
C ARG A 85 -0.66 2.98 -20.64
N ALA A 86 0.26 2.08 -20.28
CA ALA A 86 1.59 2.03 -20.88
C ALA A 86 1.55 1.15 -22.13
N ASP A 87 2.20 1.59 -23.20
CA ASP A 87 2.27 0.85 -24.48
C ASP A 87 3.27 -0.34 -24.43
N VAL A 88 3.32 -1.05 -23.30
CA VAL A 88 4.18 -2.21 -23.08
C VAL A 88 3.33 -3.42 -22.69
N PRO A 89 3.69 -4.65 -23.11
CA PRO A 89 2.98 -5.85 -22.69
C PRO A 89 3.00 -6.01 -21.16
N CYS A 90 1.86 -6.40 -20.59
CA CYS A 90 1.72 -6.75 -19.18
C CYS A 90 1.55 -8.26 -19.00
N ALA A 91 2.06 -8.79 -17.88
CA ALA A 91 1.86 -10.18 -17.48
C ALA A 91 0.95 -10.23 -16.23
N ALA A 92 0.14 -11.28 -16.13
CA ALA A 92 -0.69 -11.56 -14.96
C ALA A 92 -0.29 -12.90 -14.33
N ALA A 93 -0.25 -12.95 -13.00
CA ALA A 93 0.00 -14.17 -12.25
C ALA A 93 -1.32 -14.90 -12.01
N LEU A 94 -1.57 -15.97 -12.76
CA LEU A 94 -2.83 -16.72 -12.69
C LEU A 94 -2.73 -17.87 -11.68
N SER A 95 -3.66 -17.87 -10.72
CA SER A 95 -3.74 -18.90 -9.66
C SER A 95 -4.92 -19.86 -9.85
N GLY A 96 -5.90 -19.48 -10.69
CA GLY A 96 -7.17 -20.19 -10.87
C GLY A 96 -8.27 -19.76 -9.89
N GLY A 97 -7.97 -18.84 -8.96
CA GLY A 97 -8.97 -18.20 -8.09
C GLY A 97 -9.68 -17.02 -8.75
N VAL A 98 -10.75 -16.53 -8.13
CA VAL A 98 -11.55 -15.39 -8.65
C VAL A 98 -10.78 -14.06 -8.66
N ASP A 99 -9.76 -13.91 -7.82
CA ASP A 99 -8.98 -12.68 -7.70
C ASP A 99 -7.94 -12.51 -8.82
N SER A 100 -7.54 -13.61 -9.48
CA SER A 100 -6.46 -13.66 -10.48
C SER A 100 -6.98 -13.99 -11.87
#